data_AF-A0A292ZCE0-F1
#
_entry.id   AF-A0A292ZCE0-F1
#
_cell.length_a   1.000
_cell.length_b   1.000
_cell.length_c   1.000
_cell.angle_alpha   90.00
_cell.angle_beta   90.00
_cell.angle_gamma   90.00
#
_symmetry.space_group_name_H-M   'P 1'
#
loop_
_entity.id
_entity.type
_entity.pdbx_description
1 polymer ?
#
loop_
_entity_poly.entity_id
_entity_poly.type
_entity_poly.pdbx_seq_one_letter_code
_entity_poly.pdbx_strand_id
1 'polypeptide(L)'
;MLLRTTDIPRAQRAVAQQFDLVRRGVTLQEGSGMRYSFTRLNDVKPRMVAAATRDARAAAEQFARDSGASVGGIKSATQGYFSIEPRDGEADGSSDTPYKKVRVVTTVDFYLK
;
A
#
# COMPACT_ATOMS: atom_id res chain seq x y z
N MET A 1 14.76 -0.32 24.24
CA MET A 1 13.30 -0.04 24.28
C MET A 1 12.93 0.67 22.97
N LEU A 2 11.89 0.26 22.26
CA LEU A 2 11.47 0.88 20.99
C LEU A 2 10.22 1.74 21.22
N LEU A 3 10.25 3.01 20.80
CA LEU A 3 9.07 3.88 20.82
C LEU A 3 8.15 3.52 19.64
N ARG A 4 6.85 3.31 19.93
CA ARG A 4 5.80 3.14 18.92
C ARG A 4 4.73 4.20 19.15
N THR A 5 4.35 4.91 18.10
CA THR A 5 3.34 5.98 18.18
C THR A 5 2.60 6.10 16.85
N THR A 6 1.35 6.58 16.91
CA THR A 6 0.57 6.99 15.74
C THR A 6 0.70 8.48 15.43
N ASP A 7 1.33 9.26 16.33
CA ASP A 7 1.62 10.68 16.14
C ASP A 7 2.93 10.85 15.36
N ILE A 8 2.81 10.73 14.04
CA ILE A 8 3.92 10.85 13.08
C ILE A 8 4.62 12.23 13.17
N PRO A 9 3.91 13.38 13.18
CA PRO A 9 4.56 14.69 13.26
C PRO A 9 5.37 14.90 14.54
N ARG A 10 4.91 14.36 15.68
CA ARG A 10 5.68 14.42 16.93
C ARG A 10 6.91 13.52 16.88
N ALA A 11 6.79 12.32 16.32
CA ALA A 11 7.93 11.41 16.14
C ALA A 11 9.01 12.03 15.24
N GLN A 12 8.61 12.63 14.12
CA GLN A 12 9.50 13.34 13.19
C GLN A 12 10.28 14.45 13.89
N ARG A 13 9.60 15.30 14.67
CA ARG A 13 10.25 16.37 15.44
C ARG A 13 11.23 15.83 16.48
N ALA A 14 10.86 14.75 17.18
CA ALA A 14 11.73 14.13 18.19
C ALA A 14 13.00 13.56 17.55
N VAL A 15 12.90 12.90 16.38
CA VAL A 15 14.06 12.38 15.64
C VAL A 15 14.96 13.51 15.14
N ALA A 16 14.39 14.60 14.63
CA ALA A 16 15.17 15.77 14.22
C ALA A 16 15.99 16.37 15.39
N GLN A 17 15.44 16.37 16.61
CA GLN A 17 16.13 16.83 17.82
C GLN A 17 17.22 15.87 18.31
N GLN A 18 17.27 14.61 17.84
CA GLN A 18 18.34 13.68 18.22
C GLN A 18 19.71 14.17 17.76
N PHE A 19 19.78 14.93 16.66
CA PHE A 19 21.04 15.54 16.21
C PHE A 19 21.61 16.54 17.23
N ASP A 20 20.77 17.21 18.03
CA ASP A 20 21.23 18.09 19.10
C ASP A 20 21.86 17.31 20.25
N LEU A 21 21.42 16.08 20.50
CA LEU A 21 22.02 15.20 21.50
C LEU A 21 23.40 14.71 21.05
N VAL A 22 23.54 14.37 19.76
CA VAL A 22 24.83 14.03 19.16
C VAL A 22 25.83 15.18 19.32
N ARG A 23 25.40 16.42 19.05
CA ARG A 23 26.23 17.62 19.26
C ARG A 23 26.67 17.80 20.72
N ARG A 24 25.91 17.28 21.68
CA ARG A 24 26.21 17.29 23.12
C ARG A 24 27.04 16.08 23.57
N GLY A 25 27.55 15.27 22.63
CA GLY A 25 28.39 14.11 22.92
C GLY A 25 27.62 12.83 23.25
N VAL A 26 26.30 12.80 23.08
CA VAL A 26 25.50 11.58 23.26
C VAL A 26 25.62 10.72 22.00
N THR A 27 26.12 9.49 22.14
CA THR A 27 26.19 8.54 21.03
C THR A 27 24.82 7.95 20.75
N LEU A 28 24.39 7.99 19.48
CA LEU A 28 23.19 7.29 19.02
C LEU A 28 23.56 5.88 18.59
N GLN A 29 22.75 4.90 18.96
CA GLN A 29 22.91 3.52 18.49
C GLN A 29 22.57 3.42 17.00
N GLU A 30 23.28 2.58 16.25
CA GLU A 30 22.88 2.22 14.89
C GLU A 30 21.45 1.66 14.89
N GLY A 31 20.63 2.09 13.94
CA GLY A 31 19.22 1.68 13.86
C GLY A 31 18.22 2.58 14.62
N SER A 32 18.65 3.72 15.15
CA SER A 32 17.80 4.78 15.74
C SER A 32 16.82 5.45 14.75
N GLY A 33 16.89 5.08 13.47
CA GLY A 33 16.02 5.60 12.42
C GLY A 33 14.55 5.28 12.64
N MET A 34 13.70 6.19 12.19
CA MET A 34 12.25 6.02 12.24
C MET A 34 11.79 5.08 11.14
N ARG A 35 10.98 4.09 11.51
CA ARG A 35 10.34 3.17 10.58
C ARG A 35 8.84 3.41 10.54
N TYR A 36 8.27 3.34 9.35
CA TYR A 36 6.83 3.53 9.14
C TYR A 36 6.16 2.24 8.72
N SER A 37 5.16 1.80 9.49
CA SER A 37 4.31 0.66 9.16
C SER A 37 2.87 1.11 8.91
N PHE A 38 2.22 0.45 7.94
CA PHE A 38 0.80 0.66 7.67
C PHE A 38 -0.03 -0.38 8.43
N THR A 39 -0.71 0.05 9.50
CA THR A 39 -1.45 -0.85 10.40
C THR A 39 -2.91 -1.03 10.02
N ARG A 40 -3.44 -0.22 9.09
CA ARG A 40 -4.87 -0.17 8.73
C ARG A 40 -5.20 -0.95 7.46
N LEU A 41 -4.44 -2.00 7.15
CA LEU A 41 -4.69 -2.81 5.95
C LEU A 41 -6.08 -3.45 5.97
N ASN A 42 -6.47 -4.03 7.11
CA ASN A 42 -7.75 -4.72 7.22
C ASN A 42 -8.95 -3.77 7.02
N ASP A 43 -8.83 -2.51 7.40
CA ASP A 43 -9.88 -1.50 7.24
C ASP A 43 -10.11 -1.16 5.75
N VAL A 44 -9.06 -1.21 4.93
CA VAL A 44 -9.12 -0.84 3.52
C VAL A 44 -9.35 -2.02 2.57
N LYS A 45 -9.11 -3.26 3.04
CA LYS A 45 -9.24 -4.47 2.23
C LYS A 45 -10.59 -4.60 1.53
N PRO A 46 -11.77 -4.57 2.22
CA PRO A 46 -13.04 -4.87 1.57
C PRO A 46 -13.37 -3.94 0.41
N ARG A 47 -13.16 -2.63 0.61
CA ARG A 47 -13.40 -1.61 -0.43
C ARG A 47 -12.44 -1.75 -1.62
N MET A 48 -11.19 -2.13 -1.39
CA MET A 48 -10.20 -2.30 -2.47
C MET A 48 -10.49 -3.53 -3.32
N VAL A 49 -10.90 -4.65 -2.71
CA VAL A 49 -11.30 -5.85 -3.44
C VAL A 49 -12.55 -5.57 -4.28
N ALA A 50 -13.55 -4.92 -3.70
CA ALA A 50 -14.78 -4.55 -4.42
C ALA A 50 -14.49 -3.62 -5.62
N ALA A 51 -13.57 -2.68 -5.48
CA ALA A 51 -13.11 -1.83 -6.58
C ALA A 51 -12.42 -2.67 -7.67
N ALA A 52 -11.45 -3.51 -7.30
CA ALA A 52 -10.73 -4.36 -8.25
C ALA A 52 -11.66 -5.32 -9.02
N THR A 53 -12.66 -5.92 -8.36
CA THR A 53 -13.65 -6.78 -9.03
C THR A 53 -14.53 -5.99 -10.00
N ARG A 54 -14.91 -4.75 -9.64
CA ARG A 54 -15.71 -3.87 -10.51
C ARG A 54 -14.92 -3.46 -11.75
N ASP A 55 -13.66 -3.09 -11.57
CA ASP A 55 -12.75 -2.73 -12.66
C ASP A 55 -12.52 -3.91 -13.61
N ALA A 56 -12.34 -5.12 -13.06
CA ALA A 56 -12.21 -6.34 -13.87
C ALA A 56 -13.46 -6.62 -14.72
N ARG A 57 -14.67 -6.43 -14.16
CA ARG A 57 -15.92 -6.57 -14.92
C ARG A 57 -16.03 -5.50 -16.00
N ALA A 58 -15.72 -4.25 -15.71
CA ALA A 58 -15.77 -3.16 -16.70
C ALA A 58 -14.82 -3.42 -17.88
N ALA A 59 -13.62 -3.93 -17.60
CA ALA A 59 -12.68 -4.36 -18.63
C ALA A 59 -13.21 -5.53 -19.47
N ALA A 60 -13.79 -6.56 -18.83
CA ALA A 60 -14.43 -7.67 -19.53
C ALA A 60 -15.59 -7.21 -20.43
N GLU A 61 -16.39 -6.23 -19.96
CA GLU A 61 -17.48 -5.65 -20.73
C GLU A 61 -16.98 -4.92 -21.97
N GLN A 62 -15.83 -4.25 -21.91
CA GLN A 62 -15.20 -3.66 -23.07
C GLN A 62 -14.77 -4.73 -24.09
N PHE A 63 -14.05 -5.78 -23.63
CA PHE A 63 -13.61 -6.85 -24.52
C PHE A 63 -14.77 -7.61 -25.19
N ALA A 64 -15.86 -7.82 -24.45
CA ALA A 64 -17.06 -8.46 -24.97
C ALA A 64 -17.69 -7.62 -26.09
N ARG A 65 -17.88 -6.30 -25.85
CA ARG A 65 -18.41 -5.37 -26.86
C ARG A 65 -17.56 -5.37 -28.13
N ASP A 66 -16.26 -5.29 -27.99
CA ASP A 66 -15.32 -5.27 -29.12
C ASP A 66 -15.34 -6.59 -29.92
N SER A 67 -15.79 -7.68 -29.30
CA SER A 67 -15.90 -9.00 -29.91
C SER A 67 -17.33 -9.37 -30.36
N GLY A 68 -18.30 -8.45 -30.25
CA GLY A 68 -19.71 -8.71 -30.57
C GLY A 68 -20.41 -9.66 -29.59
N ALA A 69 -19.87 -9.85 -28.40
CA ALA A 69 -20.39 -10.71 -27.34
C ALA A 69 -20.85 -9.88 -26.13
N SER A 70 -21.50 -10.54 -25.18
CA SER A 70 -21.92 -10.02 -23.89
C SER A 70 -21.20 -10.74 -22.75
N VAL A 71 -20.93 -10.04 -21.65
CA VAL A 71 -20.32 -10.65 -20.45
C VAL A 71 -21.35 -11.47 -19.69
N GLY A 72 -21.03 -12.74 -19.46
CA GLY A 72 -21.81 -13.68 -18.67
C GLY A 72 -21.43 -13.70 -17.19
N GLY A 73 -21.66 -14.85 -16.55
CA GLY A 73 -21.27 -15.09 -15.16
C GLY A 73 -19.75 -15.18 -14.98
N ILE A 74 -19.31 -15.06 -13.72
CA ILE A 74 -17.92 -15.29 -13.34
C ILE A 74 -17.63 -16.80 -13.45
N LYS A 75 -16.58 -17.15 -14.20
CA LYS A 75 -16.05 -18.51 -14.30
C LYS A 75 -15.08 -18.79 -13.14
N SER A 76 -14.17 -17.86 -12.87
CA SER A 76 -13.18 -17.97 -11.80
C SER A 76 -12.86 -16.57 -11.27
N ALA A 77 -12.47 -16.49 -10.00
CA ALA A 77 -11.96 -15.26 -9.41
C ALA A 77 -10.81 -15.60 -8.45
N THR A 78 -9.66 -14.98 -8.69
CA THR A 78 -8.46 -15.16 -7.88
C THR A 78 -8.00 -13.80 -7.39
N GLN A 79 -7.95 -13.64 -6.07
CA GLN A 79 -7.39 -12.44 -5.45
C GLN A 79 -5.89 -12.63 -5.22
N GLY A 80 -5.09 -11.71 -5.75
CA GLY A 80 -3.67 -11.63 -5.48
C GLY A 80 -3.36 -11.07 -4.08
N TYR A 81 -2.07 -11.02 -3.76
CA TYR A 81 -1.59 -10.44 -2.52
C TYR A 81 -1.72 -8.92 -2.52
N PHE A 82 -1.89 -8.35 -1.32
CA PHE A 82 -1.74 -6.92 -1.12
C PHE A 82 -0.26 -6.58 -1.06
N SER A 83 0.18 -5.58 -1.82
CA SER A 83 1.50 -4.95 -1.65
C SER A 83 1.36 -3.59 -0.97
N ILE A 84 2.32 -3.28 -0.10
CA ILE A 84 2.41 -2.00 0.62
C ILE A 84 3.81 -1.47 0.37
N GLU A 85 3.91 -0.43 -0.43
CA GLU A 85 5.17 0.14 -0.88
C GLU A 85 5.24 1.63 -0.48
N PRO A 86 6.43 2.25 -0.44
CA PRO A 86 6.58 3.70 -0.40
C PRO A 86 5.76 4.37 -1.52
N ARG A 87 5.07 5.47 -1.23
CA ARG A 87 4.22 6.16 -2.23
C ARG A 87 5.00 6.57 -3.48
N ASP A 88 6.18 7.13 -3.26
CA ASP A 88 6.99 7.84 -4.26
C ASP A 88 8.19 7.00 -4.75
N GLY A 89 8.21 5.69 -4.42
CA GLY A 89 9.32 4.77 -4.74
C GLY A 89 10.52 4.95 -3.80
N GLU A 90 11.67 4.38 -4.18
CA GLU A 90 12.94 4.52 -3.47
C GLU A 90 13.78 5.68 -4.03
N ALA A 91 13.14 6.82 -4.34
CA ALA A 91 13.74 7.92 -5.10
C ALA A 91 15.02 8.53 -4.46
N ASP A 92 15.27 8.22 -3.19
CA ASP A 92 16.31 8.74 -2.32
C ASP A 92 16.98 7.65 -1.47
N GLY A 93 16.80 6.37 -1.82
CA GLY A 93 17.37 5.25 -1.06
C GLY A 93 16.75 5.04 0.33
N SER A 94 15.67 5.76 0.67
CA SER A 94 14.95 5.62 1.92
C SER A 94 13.51 5.20 1.68
N SER A 95 13.19 3.95 2.02
CA SER A 95 11.83 3.41 1.97
C SER A 95 10.94 3.85 3.16
N ASP A 96 11.50 4.67 4.06
CA ASP A 96 10.89 5.12 5.30
C ASP A 96 10.14 6.45 5.14
N THR A 97 9.04 6.40 4.37
CA THR A 97 8.03 7.46 4.29
C THR A 97 6.75 7.10 5.06
N PRO A 98 6.04 8.07 5.68
CA PRO A 98 4.72 7.85 6.26
C PRO A 98 3.65 7.56 5.22
N TYR A 99 3.88 7.92 3.95
CA TYR A 99 2.94 7.72 2.87
C TYR A 99 3.20 6.38 2.19
N LYS A 100 2.20 5.49 2.23
CA LYS A 100 2.28 4.16 1.63
C LYS A 100 1.29 4.01 0.48
N LYS A 101 1.72 3.38 -0.60
CA LYS A 101 0.90 2.92 -1.72
C LYS A 101 0.47 1.48 -1.43
N VAL A 102 -0.84 1.27 -1.34
CA VAL A 102 -1.43 -0.07 -1.14
C VAL A 102 -2.01 -0.52 -2.47
N ARG A 103 -1.64 -1.72 -2.93
CA ARG A 103 -2.10 -2.31 -4.19
C ARG A 103 -2.65 -3.70 -3.95
N VAL A 104 -3.70 -4.06 -4.66
CA VAL A 104 -4.18 -5.44 -4.80
C VAL A 104 -4.54 -5.67 -6.25
N VAL A 105 -4.22 -6.85 -6.76
CA VAL A 105 -4.61 -7.28 -8.11
C VAL A 105 -5.60 -8.42 -7.94
N THR A 106 -6.74 -8.34 -8.63
CA THR A 106 -7.73 -9.42 -8.66
C THR A 106 -7.91 -9.84 -10.11
N THR A 107 -7.75 -11.13 -10.39
CA THR A 107 -7.97 -11.71 -11.70
C THR A 107 -9.35 -12.36 -11.69
N VAL A 108 -10.20 -11.99 -12.64
CA VAL A 108 -11.55 -12.55 -12.76
C VAL A 108 -11.76 -13.01 -14.19
N ASP A 109 -12.07 -14.29 -14.36
CA ASP A 109 -12.46 -14.85 -15.65
C ASP A 109 -13.97 -14.80 -15.80
N PHE A 110 -14.44 -14.34 -16.95
CA PHE A 110 -15.86 -14.30 -17.29
C PHE A 110 -16.16 -15.22 -18.47
N TYR A 111 -17.37 -15.77 -18.49
CA TYR A 111 -17.92 -16.32 -19.72
C TYR A 111 -18.32 -15.20 -20.67
N LEU A 112 -18.19 -15.42 -21.97
CA LEU A 112 -18.76 -14.57 -23.01
C LEU A 112 -19.93 -15.30 -23.68
N LYS A 113 -20.95 -14.56 -24.11
CA LYS A 113 -22.15 -15.07 -24.79
C LYS A 113 -22.51 -14.24 -26.00
#